data_AF-A0A420U0Q8-F1
#
_entry.id   AF-A0A420U0Q8-F1
#
_cell.length_a   1.000
_cell.length_b   1.000
_cell.length_c   1.000
_cell.angle_alpha   90.00
_cell.angle_beta   90.00
_cell.angle_gamma   90.00
#
_symmetry.space_group_name_H-M   'P 1'
#
loop_
_entity.id
_entity.type
_entity.pdbx_description
1 polymer ?
#
loop_
_entity_poly.entity_id
_entity_poly.type
_entity_poly.pdbx_seq_one_letter_code
_entity_poly.pdbx_strand_id
1 'polypeptide(L)'
;MQVRLKPYVPFSHGALTHVLFRGTEAGMITPRAESTAFSLEDGTLRPEKIDAYCDSLAFDLALDEGRQAMDRNRLASHILMFATTQCAELQEVPSIEGIGLVRLALRFWAMQAVFFKYPWTIVTGASEIGMYSLDIPGCWFGKTLLPRLVNQQLDKAFEIRMDELEREILEQLQDMILRGDRSTYWCAIFLTTFILLHSLEKDSWNMHAWEYEKNREGGTRWPLRRDPCDYYGQNKHIADTLTTYFRIVTNGHAPFAMDWAKSSNQGLLGKSLHAQSLIEGIQKDLQDPQSIYTRELYAPNEFRRDDVESLNYHYTKRLILG
;
A
#
# COMPACT_ATOMS: atom_id res chain seq x y z
N MET A 1 6.56 6.65 -15.10
CA MET A 1 6.39 5.68 -16.22
C MET A 1 6.20 6.43 -17.53
N GLN A 2 6.91 6.07 -18.60
CA GLN A 2 6.71 6.68 -19.94
C GLN A 2 5.58 5.96 -20.67
N VAL A 3 4.64 6.66 -21.31
CA VAL A 3 3.57 6.06 -22.11
C VAL A 3 3.40 6.81 -23.43
N ARG A 4 2.83 6.16 -24.45
CA ARG A 4 2.43 6.81 -25.70
C ARG A 4 0.93 7.05 -25.72
N LEU A 5 0.54 8.20 -26.26
CA LEU A 5 -0.85 8.66 -26.31
C LEU A 5 -1.31 8.83 -27.75
N LYS A 6 -2.60 8.60 -28.00
CA LYS A 6 -3.26 8.87 -29.27
C LYS A 6 -4.51 9.73 -29.06
N PRO A 7 -4.76 10.73 -29.93
CA PRO A 7 -5.98 11.54 -29.85
C PRO A 7 -7.22 10.70 -30.17
N TYR A 8 -8.37 11.08 -29.62
CA TYR A 8 -9.66 10.48 -29.95
C TYR A 8 -10.76 11.54 -30.04
N VAL A 9 -11.91 11.18 -30.62
CA VAL A 9 -13.09 12.06 -30.66
C VAL A 9 -14.02 11.69 -29.50
N PRO A 10 -14.24 12.56 -28.51
CA PRO A 10 -15.10 12.26 -27.38
C PRO A 10 -16.58 12.33 -27.79
N PHE A 11 -17.39 11.42 -27.24
CA PHE A 11 -18.84 11.44 -27.46
C PHE A 11 -19.51 12.68 -26.84
N SER A 12 -18.96 13.19 -25.72
CA SER A 12 -19.45 14.39 -25.04
C SER A 12 -18.31 15.14 -24.36
N HIS A 13 -18.31 16.47 -24.44
CA HIS A 13 -17.33 17.32 -23.76
C HIS A 13 -17.44 17.21 -22.23
N GLY A 14 -18.66 17.02 -21.70
CA GLY A 14 -18.85 16.80 -20.26
C GLY A 14 -18.21 15.50 -19.76
N ALA A 15 -17.92 14.55 -20.66
CA ALA A 15 -17.19 13.33 -20.33
C ALA A 15 -15.67 13.54 -20.26
N LEU A 16 -15.14 14.74 -20.52
CA LEU A 16 -13.72 15.05 -20.36
C LEU A 16 -13.42 15.63 -18.98
N THR A 17 -14.39 16.15 -18.25
CA THR A 17 -14.14 16.84 -16.98
C THR A 17 -13.72 15.88 -15.87
N HIS A 18 -12.59 16.17 -15.21
CA HIS A 18 -12.18 15.51 -13.98
C HIS A 18 -13.06 15.93 -12.82
N VAL A 19 -13.31 14.98 -11.91
CA VAL A 19 -13.87 15.23 -10.58
C VAL A 19 -12.79 14.82 -9.59
N LEU A 20 -12.17 15.80 -8.93
CA LEU A 20 -11.00 15.60 -8.08
C LEU A 20 -11.44 15.32 -6.65
N PHE A 21 -11.83 14.08 -6.37
CA PHE A 21 -12.24 13.67 -5.03
C PHE A 21 -11.06 13.32 -4.11
N ARG A 22 -9.92 12.91 -4.69
CA ARG A 22 -8.74 12.48 -3.91
C ARG A 22 -7.96 13.68 -3.40
N GLY A 23 -7.39 13.57 -2.19
CA GLY A 23 -6.49 14.56 -1.61
C GLY A 23 -7.13 15.91 -1.28
N THR A 24 -8.46 16.03 -1.33
CA THR A 24 -9.17 17.24 -0.88
C THR A 24 -9.37 17.20 0.63
N GLU A 25 -9.25 18.36 1.27
CA GLU A 25 -9.65 18.57 2.67
C GLU A 25 -11.10 18.14 2.89
N ALA A 26 -11.44 17.66 4.10
CA ALA A 26 -12.82 17.27 4.38
C ALA A 26 -13.77 18.47 4.24
N GLY A 27 -14.99 18.20 3.77
CA GLY A 27 -16.01 19.22 3.62
C GLY A 27 -15.91 20.07 2.34
N MET A 28 -14.77 20.07 1.64
CA MET A 28 -14.60 20.83 0.40
C MET A 28 -15.55 20.37 -0.71
N ILE A 29 -16.03 21.32 -1.52
CA ILE A 29 -16.73 21.02 -2.77
C ILE A 29 -15.72 20.38 -3.72
N THR A 30 -16.06 19.23 -4.29
CA THR A 30 -15.15 18.46 -5.15
C THR A 30 -14.74 19.27 -6.38
N PRO A 31 -13.46 19.67 -6.52
CA PRO A 31 -13.01 20.49 -7.63
C PRO A 31 -13.18 19.78 -8.97
N ARG A 32 -13.41 20.57 -10.02
CA ARG A 32 -13.47 20.08 -11.40
C ARG A 32 -12.33 20.67 -12.20
N ALA A 33 -11.73 19.86 -13.05
CA ALA A 33 -10.68 20.29 -13.96
C ALA A 33 -10.99 19.83 -15.38
N GLU A 34 -10.75 20.72 -16.35
CA GLU A 34 -10.85 20.37 -17.76
C GLU A 34 -9.75 19.37 -18.16
N SER A 35 -9.98 18.66 -19.26
CA SER A 35 -9.10 17.61 -19.75
C SER A 35 -9.14 17.54 -21.26
N THR A 36 -8.16 16.88 -21.85
CA THR A 36 -8.04 16.74 -23.30
C THR A 36 -8.43 15.34 -23.79
N ALA A 37 -8.78 15.24 -25.06
CA ALA A 37 -9.25 14.00 -25.68
C ALA A 37 -8.08 13.12 -26.16
N PHE A 38 -7.29 12.64 -25.20
CA PHE A 38 -6.23 11.65 -25.44
C PHE A 38 -6.53 10.34 -24.72
N SER A 39 -6.07 9.25 -25.33
CA SER A 39 -6.13 7.89 -24.79
C SER A 39 -4.74 7.26 -24.88
N LEU A 40 -4.51 6.19 -24.12
CA LEU A 40 -3.31 5.38 -24.26
C LEU A 40 -3.26 4.70 -25.63
N GLU A 41 -2.09 4.69 -26.24
CA GLU A 41 -1.83 3.85 -27.42
C GLU A 41 -1.74 2.38 -27.02
N ASP A 42 -2.25 1.49 -27.87
CA ASP A 42 -2.28 0.05 -27.58
C ASP A 42 -0.86 -0.51 -27.43
N GLY A 43 -0.68 -1.40 -26.45
CA GLY A 43 0.63 -2.00 -26.14
C GLY A 43 1.60 -1.08 -25.36
N THR A 44 1.23 0.17 -25.05
CA THR A 44 2.09 1.04 -24.24
C THR A 44 2.18 0.62 -22.76
N LEU A 45 1.16 -0.08 -22.26
CA LEU A 45 1.08 -0.64 -20.91
C LEU A 45 1.12 -2.15 -21.00
N ARG A 46 2.32 -2.71 -20.77
CA ARG A 46 2.51 -4.16 -20.61
C ARG A 46 2.69 -4.48 -19.13
N PRO A 47 2.28 -5.67 -18.65
CA PRO A 47 2.44 -6.06 -17.25
C PRO A 47 3.85 -5.86 -16.72
N GLU A 48 4.89 -6.21 -17.50
CA GLU A 48 6.29 -6.09 -17.07
C GLU A 48 6.71 -4.63 -16.83
N LYS A 49 6.11 -3.71 -17.59
CA LYS A 49 6.37 -2.26 -17.46
C LYS A 49 5.66 -1.67 -16.25
N ILE A 50 4.46 -2.16 -15.96
CA ILE A 50 3.71 -1.81 -14.75
C ILE A 50 4.50 -2.30 -13.54
N ASP A 51 4.90 -3.57 -13.54
CA ASP A 51 5.68 -4.20 -12.48
C ASP A 51 7.00 -3.46 -12.22
N ALA A 52 7.77 -3.15 -13.28
CA ALA A 52 9.03 -2.42 -13.14
C ALA A 52 8.82 -0.99 -12.60
N TYR A 53 7.75 -0.31 -12.99
CA TYR A 53 7.41 1.00 -12.42
C TYR A 53 7.06 0.89 -10.93
N CYS A 54 6.27 -0.12 -10.55
CA CYS A 54 5.86 -0.33 -9.17
C CYS A 54 7.01 -0.78 -8.28
N ASP A 55 7.98 -1.54 -8.79
CA ASP A 55 9.19 -1.90 -8.05
C ASP A 55 10.04 -0.65 -7.73
N SER A 56 10.21 0.24 -8.72
CA SER A 56 10.87 1.53 -8.48
C SER A 56 10.09 2.41 -7.51
N LEU A 57 8.76 2.45 -7.67
CA LEU A 57 7.89 3.24 -6.81
C LEU A 57 7.93 2.74 -5.37
N ALA A 58 7.89 1.43 -5.13
CA ALA A 58 7.98 0.85 -3.78
C ALA A 58 9.25 1.32 -3.05
N PHE A 59 10.37 1.38 -3.78
CA PHE A 59 11.63 1.88 -3.24
C PHE A 59 11.56 3.36 -2.85
N ASP A 60 11.06 4.20 -3.76
CA ASP A 60 10.91 5.64 -3.53
C ASP A 60 9.94 5.92 -2.37
N LEU A 61 8.83 5.18 -2.29
CA LEU A 61 7.84 5.29 -1.22
C LEU A 61 8.42 4.93 0.14
N ALA A 62 9.14 3.82 0.24
CA ALA A 62 9.78 3.43 1.49
C ALA A 62 10.78 4.50 1.96
N LEU A 63 11.56 5.08 1.04
CA LEU A 63 12.48 6.18 1.35
C LEU A 63 11.76 7.46 1.78
N ASP A 64 10.64 7.80 1.16
CA ASP A 64 9.84 8.96 1.52
C ASP A 64 9.19 8.76 2.90
N GLU A 65 8.61 7.59 3.16
CA GLU A 65 8.05 7.25 4.48
C GLU A 65 9.12 7.20 5.58
N GLY A 66 10.33 6.74 5.27
CA GLY A 66 11.45 6.78 6.20
C GLY A 66 11.90 8.21 6.54
N ARG A 67 11.85 9.14 5.58
CA ARG A 67 12.21 10.56 5.78
C ARG A 67 11.12 11.36 6.48
N GLN A 68 9.85 11.07 6.16
CA GLN A 68 8.68 11.80 6.66
C GLN A 68 8.18 11.30 8.03
N ALA A 69 8.75 10.22 8.59
CA ALA A 69 8.29 9.60 9.84
C ALA A 69 8.42 10.53 11.07
N MET A 70 7.54 11.54 11.14
CA MET A 70 7.33 12.43 12.27
C MET A 70 6.34 11.75 13.22
N ASP A 71 6.83 11.25 14.35
CA ASP A 71 6.12 10.70 15.52
C ASP A 71 5.01 9.63 15.32
N ARG A 72 4.57 9.34 14.09
CA ARG A 72 3.55 8.37 13.71
C ARG A 72 4.05 7.52 12.52
N ASN A 73 3.52 6.30 12.42
CA ASN A 73 3.84 5.30 11.41
C ASN A 73 5.30 4.79 11.40
N ARG A 74 6.09 5.03 12.46
CA ARG A 74 7.51 4.67 12.50
C ARG A 74 7.75 3.17 12.37
N LEU A 75 6.91 2.35 12.98
CA LEU A 75 7.05 0.89 12.91
C LEU A 75 6.81 0.38 11.48
N ALA A 76 5.75 0.83 10.82
CA ALA A 76 5.48 0.48 9.42
C ALA A 76 6.61 0.96 8.50
N SER A 77 7.07 2.21 8.65
CA SER A 77 8.20 2.74 7.87
C SER A 77 9.46 1.89 8.05
N HIS A 78 9.76 1.47 9.29
CA HIS A 78 10.91 0.59 9.56
C HIS A 78 10.75 -0.77 8.87
N ILE A 79 9.59 -1.41 8.98
CA ILE A 79 9.34 -2.72 8.35
C ILE A 79 9.37 -2.63 6.82
N LEU A 80 8.74 -1.60 6.24
CA LEU A 80 8.74 -1.35 4.79
C LEU A 80 10.15 -1.05 4.27
N MET A 81 10.92 -0.23 4.99
CA MET A 81 12.32 0.05 4.66
C MET A 81 13.17 -1.22 4.69
N PHE A 82 12.99 -2.05 5.72
CA PHE A 82 13.67 -3.34 5.83
C PHE A 82 13.33 -4.25 4.64
N ALA A 83 12.04 -4.43 4.33
CA ALA A 83 11.58 -5.27 3.22
C ALA A 83 12.14 -4.81 1.87
N THR A 84 12.08 -3.50 1.62
CA THR A 84 12.61 -2.87 0.40
C THR A 84 14.12 -3.04 0.28
N THR A 85 14.86 -2.87 1.38
CA THR A 85 16.32 -3.05 1.40
C THR A 85 16.71 -4.50 1.09
N GLN A 86 15.97 -5.47 1.63
CA GLN A 86 16.16 -6.89 1.31
C GLN A 86 15.87 -7.19 -0.16
N CYS A 87 14.81 -6.60 -0.74
CA CYS A 87 14.42 -6.84 -2.13
C CYS A 87 15.36 -6.21 -3.16
N ALA A 88 16.00 -5.09 -2.81
CA ALA A 88 16.92 -4.35 -3.65
C ALA A 88 18.36 -4.90 -3.61
N GLU A 89 18.60 -5.97 -2.83
CA GLU A 89 19.93 -6.62 -2.69
C GLU A 89 21.05 -5.63 -2.34
N LEU A 90 20.72 -4.56 -1.61
CA LEU A 90 21.66 -3.49 -1.23
C LEU A 90 22.62 -3.91 -0.11
N GLN A 91 22.66 -5.19 0.26
CA GLN A 91 23.45 -5.72 1.37
C GLN A 91 24.42 -6.79 0.87
N GLU A 92 25.59 -6.88 1.52
CA GLU A 92 26.62 -7.88 1.20
C GLU A 92 26.23 -9.32 1.62
N VAL A 93 25.17 -9.45 2.43
CA VAL A 93 24.68 -10.72 2.98
C VAL A 93 23.53 -11.25 2.11
N PRO A 94 23.38 -12.58 1.94
CA PRO A 94 22.27 -13.15 1.19
C PRO A 94 20.91 -12.70 1.72
N SER A 95 20.01 -12.33 0.81
CA SER A 95 18.63 -11.93 1.15
C SER A 95 17.88 -13.02 1.91
N ILE A 96 16.83 -12.64 2.64
CA ILE A 96 15.94 -13.61 3.30
C ILE A 96 15.35 -14.64 2.32
N GLU A 97 15.14 -15.86 2.82
CA GLU A 97 14.45 -16.91 2.09
C GLU A 97 13.00 -16.53 1.79
N GLY A 98 12.56 -16.72 0.54
CA GLY A 98 11.22 -16.30 0.10
C GLY A 98 11.11 -14.83 -0.30
N ILE A 99 12.23 -14.12 -0.54
CA ILE A 99 12.24 -12.70 -0.92
C ILE A 99 11.37 -12.36 -2.14
N GLY A 100 11.20 -13.31 -3.07
CA GLY A 100 10.33 -13.14 -4.24
C GLY A 100 8.90 -12.78 -3.86
N LEU A 101 8.35 -13.42 -2.82
CA LEU A 101 7.00 -13.16 -2.33
C LEU A 101 6.89 -11.77 -1.68
N VAL A 102 7.91 -11.35 -0.94
CA VAL A 102 7.97 -9.99 -0.35
C VAL A 102 8.02 -8.93 -1.44
N ARG A 103 8.74 -9.18 -2.54
CA ARG A 103 8.77 -8.27 -3.70
C ARG A 103 7.39 -8.13 -4.35
N LEU A 104 6.63 -9.22 -4.48
CA LEU A 104 5.25 -9.17 -4.97
C LEU A 104 4.36 -8.33 -4.04
N ALA A 105 4.48 -8.51 -2.72
CA ALA A 105 3.72 -7.71 -1.75
C ALA A 105 4.08 -6.23 -1.77
N LEU A 106 5.37 -5.87 -1.87
CA LEU A 106 5.80 -4.48 -2.01
C LEU A 106 5.29 -3.85 -3.30
N ARG A 107 5.28 -4.61 -4.39
CA ARG A 107 4.71 -4.17 -5.67
C ARG A 107 3.22 -3.88 -5.54
N PHE A 108 2.47 -4.79 -4.91
CA PHE A 108 1.05 -4.60 -4.62
C PHE A 108 0.81 -3.34 -3.77
N TRP A 109 1.58 -3.15 -2.70
CA TRP A 109 1.51 -1.96 -1.85
C TRP A 109 1.79 -0.66 -2.64
N ALA A 110 2.81 -0.66 -3.50
CA ALA A 110 3.13 0.49 -4.34
C ALA A 110 2.03 0.82 -5.34
N MET A 111 1.41 -0.19 -5.97
CA MET A 111 0.23 0.01 -6.82
C MET A 111 -0.89 0.67 -6.04
N GLN A 112 -1.14 0.19 -4.83
CA GLN A 112 -2.20 0.71 -3.98
C GLN A 112 -1.97 2.18 -3.59
N ALA A 113 -0.73 2.56 -3.30
CA ALA A 113 -0.36 3.93 -2.94
C ALA A 113 -0.70 4.97 -4.03
N VAL A 114 -0.71 4.56 -5.31
CA VAL A 114 -1.13 5.42 -6.44
C VAL A 114 -2.59 5.85 -6.31
N PHE A 115 -3.44 4.98 -5.77
CA PHE A 115 -4.87 5.28 -5.61
C PHE A 115 -5.16 6.23 -4.44
N PHE A 116 -4.23 6.39 -3.49
CA PHE A 116 -4.48 7.17 -2.27
C PHE A 116 -3.60 8.41 -2.13
N LYS A 117 -2.27 8.23 -2.10
CA LYS A 117 -1.31 9.28 -1.73
C LYS A 117 -0.63 9.90 -2.95
N TYR A 118 -0.47 9.14 -4.04
CA TYR A 118 0.30 9.55 -5.21
C TYR A 118 -0.54 9.46 -6.49
N PRO A 119 -1.53 10.36 -6.68
CA PRO A 119 -2.33 10.36 -7.88
C PRO A 119 -1.44 10.59 -9.11
N TRP A 120 -1.86 10.04 -10.25
CA TRP A 120 -1.14 10.19 -11.49
C TRP A 120 -0.97 11.65 -11.91
N THR A 121 0.26 12.03 -12.22
CA THR A 121 0.61 13.34 -12.74
C THR A 121 1.54 13.23 -13.94
N ILE A 122 1.48 14.25 -14.81
CA ILE A 122 2.41 14.39 -15.92
C ILE A 122 3.64 15.14 -15.44
N VAL A 123 4.81 14.52 -15.60
CA VAL A 123 6.11 15.16 -15.32
C VAL A 123 6.70 15.77 -16.59
N THR A 124 6.49 15.14 -17.75
CA THR A 124 7.02 15.57 -19.06
C THR A 124 5.99 15.36 -20.16
N GLY A 125 5.96 16.24 -21.18
CA GLY A 125 5.09 16.12 -22.36
C GLY A 125 3.67 16.67 -22.20
N ALA A 126 3.37 17.40 -21.11
CA ALA A 126 2.03 17.94 -20.84
C ALA A 126 1.53 18.91 -21.93
N SER A 127 2.38 19.83 -22.37
CA SER A 127 2.04 20.85 -23.36
C SER A 127 1.71 20.26 -24.74
N GLU A 128 2.35 19.14 -25.10
CA GLU A 128 2.12 18.43 -26.38
C GLU A 128 0.70 17.88 -26.50
N ILE A 129 0.03 17.66 -25.37
CA ILE A 129 -1.34 17.13 -25.29
C ILE A 129 -2.32 18.14 -24.70
N GLY A 130 -1.92 19.42 -24.58
CA GLY A 130 -2.78 20.50 -24.10
C GLY A 130 -3.18 20.39 -22.62
N MET A 131 -2.39 19.70 -21.80
CA MET A 131 -2.59 19.64 -20.34
C MET A 131 -1.67 20.65 -19.65
N TYR A 132 -2.17 21.27 -18.58
CA TYR A 132 -1.45 22.31 -17.84
C TYR A 132 -1.60 22.11 -16.33
N SER A 133 -0.69 22.72 -15.57
CA SER A 133 -0.73 22.70 -14.12
C SER A 133 -2.01 23.34 -13.59
N LEU A 134 -2.58 22.70 -12.57
CA LEU A 134 -3.78 23.17 -11.89
C LEU A 134 -3.45 24.37 -10.99
N ASP A 135 -4.32 25.38 -11.05
CA ASP A 135 -4.39 26.48 -10.09
C ASP A 135 -5.52 26.21 -9.08
N ILE A 136 -5.44 25.06 -8.41
CA ILE A 136 -6.39 24.61 -7.39
C ILE A 136 -5.65 24.52 -6.06
N PRO A 137 -6.10 25.19 -4.98
CA PRO A 137 -5.46 25.12 -3.67
C PRO A 137 -5.34 23.69 -3.12
N GLY A 138 -4.42 23.52 -2.17
CA GLY A 138 -4.19 22.24 -1.49
C GLY A 138 -3.25 21.31 -2.27
N CYS A 139 -3.49 20.00 -2.19
CA CYS A 139 -2.54 19.00 -2.70
C CYS A 139 -2.42 18.96 -4.24
N TRP A 140 -3.30 19.66 -4.96
CA TRP A 140 -3.36 19.69 -6.42
C TRP A 140 -2.63 20.89 -7.03
N PHE A 141 -2.27 21.89 -6.22
CA PHE A 141 -1.63 23.11 -6.69
C PHE A 141 -0.34 22.81 -7.45
N GLY A 142 -0.22 23.34 -8.67
CA GLY A 142 0.96 23.16 -9.52
C GLY A 142 1.07 21.78 -10.19
N LYS A 143 0.23 20.81 -9.84
CA LYS A 143 0.25 19.48 -10.47
C LYS A 143 -0.44 19.51 -11.83
N THR A 144 0.12 18.78 -12.79
CA THR A 144 -0.53 18.56 -14.10
C THR A 144 -1.19 17.18 -14.12
N LEU A 145 -2.49 17.14 -14.36
CA LEU A 145 -3.25 15.89 -14.46
C LEU A 145 -2.97 15.19 -15.79
N LEU A 146 -3.14 13.87 -15.79
CA LEU A 146 -3.32 13.11 -17.03
C LEU A 146 -4.66 13.45 -17.69
N PRO A 147 -4.78 13.30 -19.03
CA PRO A 147 -6.08 13.25 -19.68
C PRO A 147 -7.01 12.25 -18.99
N ARG A 148 -8.30 12.57 -18.83
CA ARG A 148 -9.24 11.80 -18.01
C ARG A 148 -9.32 10.34 -18.41
N LEU A 149 -9.40 10.07 -19.72
CA LEU A 149 -9.45 8.71 -20.23
C LEU A 149 -8.13 7.97 -19.99
N VAL A 150 -6.98 8.64 -20.14
CA VAL A 150 -5.67 8.05 -19.83
C VAL A 150 -5.58 7.66 -18.35
N ASN A 151 -6.04 8.53 -17.45
CA ASN A 151 -6.09 8.22 -16.02
C ASN A 151 -6.96 6.97 -15.75
N GLN A 152 -8.16 6.90 -16.34
CA GLN A 152 -9.05 5.75 -16.19
C GLN A 152 -8.47 4.46 -16.77
N GLN A 153 -7.77 4.53 -17.91
CA GLN A 153 -7.13 3.37 -18.52
C GLN A 153 -5.94 2.88 -17.69
N LEU A 154 -5.17 3.78 -17.07
CA LEU A 154 -4.10 3.45 -16.13
C LEU A 154 -4.65 2.81 -14.85
N ASP A 155 -5.65 3.46 -14.23
CA ASP A 155 -6.32 2.95 -13.04
C ASP A 155 -6.85 1.53 -13.31
N LYS A 156 -7.56 1.32 -14.42
CA LYS A 156 -8.04 0.00 -14.83
C LYS A 156 -6.91 -1.02 -15.02
N ALA A 157 -5.81 -0.63 -15.66
CA ALA A 157 -4.68 -1.53 -15.88
C ALA A 157 -4.01 -1.95 -14.56
N PHE A 158 -3.90 -1.01 -13.62
CA PHE A 158 -3.38 -1.27 -12.28
C PHE A 158 -4.33 -2.14 -11.47
N GLU A 159 -5.64 -1.87 -11.50
CA GLU A 159 -6.65 -2.69 -10.83
C GLU A 159 -6.64 -4.15 -11.33
N ILE A 160 -6.55 -4.37 -12.65
CA ILE A 160 -6.42 -5.71 -13.22
C ILE A 160 -5.14 -6.39 -12.72
N ARG A 161 -4.00 -5.69 -12.78
CA ARG A 161 -2.72 -6.26 -12.34
C ARG A 161 -2.70 -6.53 -10.83
N MET A 162 -3.36 -5.70 -10.03
CA MET A 162 -3.52 -5.91 -8.58
C MET A 162 -4.34 -7.16 -8.27
N ASP A 163 -5.45 -7.42 -8.98
CA ASP A 163 -6.25 -8.65 -8.79
C ASP A 163 -5.42 -9.91 -9.11
N GLU A 164 -4.61 -9.85 -10.17
CA GLU A 164 -3.68 -10.94 -10.52
C GLU A 164 -2.62 -11.15 -9.44
N LEU A 165 -1.97 -10.07 -8.98
CA LEU A 165 -0.93 -10.13 -7.96
C LEU A 165 -1.47 -10.57 -6.60
N GLU A 166 -2.66 -10.12 -6.20
CA GLU A 166 -3.27 -10.54 -4.93
C GLU A 166 -3.48 -12.06 -4.91
N ARG A 167 -4.01 -12.65 -5.99
CA ARG A 167 -4.16 -14.10 -6.12
C ARG A 167 -2.81 -14.81 -6.04
N GLU A 168 -1.84 -14.35 -6.82
CA GLU A 168 -0.49 -14.92 -6.85
C GLU A 168 0.19 -14.88 -5.47
N ILE A 169 0.07 -13.75 -4.75
CA ILE A 169 0.62 -13.58 -3.41
C ILE A 169 -0.07 -14.52 -2.43
N LEU A 170 -1.41 -14.59 -2.43
CA LEU A 170 -2.16 -15.42 -1.49
C LEU A 170 -1.89 -16.92 -1.70
N GLU A 171 -1.80 -17.37 -2.96
CA GLU A 171 -1.45 -18.75 -3.29
C GLU A 171 -0.02 -19.09 -2.81
N GLN A 172 0.97 -18.26 -3.14
CA GLN A 172 2.36 -18.49 -2.73
C GLN A 172 2.54 -18.39 -1.20
N LEU A 173 1.82 -17.47 -0.54
CA LEU A 173 1.84 -17.32 0.91
C LEU A 173 1.24 -18.55 1.60
N GLN A 174 0.11 -19.05 1.10
CA GLN A 174 -0.51 -20.27 1.61
C GLN A 174 0.44 -21.46 1.50
N ASP A 175 1.04 -21.67 0.32
CA ASP A 175 2.03 -22.72 0.10
C ASP A 175 3.20 -22.61 1.08
N MET A 176 3.72 -21.40 1.27
CA MET A 176 4.84 -21.13 2.18
C MET A 176 4.50 -21.40 3.64
N ILE A 177 3.29 -21.06 4.09
CA ILE A 177 2.80 -21.32 5.45
C ILE A 177 2.62 -22.82 5.72
N LEU A 178 2.13 -23.57 4.73
CA LEU A 178 1.82 -24.99 4.88
C LEU A 178 3.05 -25.91 4.76
N ARG A 179 4.18 -25.42 4.24
CA ARG A 179 5.45 -26.16 4.15
C ARG A 179 5.97 -26.62 5.51
N GLY A 180 6.70 -27.74 5.49
CA GLY A 180 7.31 -28.33 6.69
C GLY A 180 8.49 -27.53 7.26
N ASP A 181 9.18 -26.75 6.43
CA ASP A 181 10.33 -25.91 6.78
C ASP A 181 9.97 -24.42 6.93
N ARG A 182 8.68 -24.11 7.18
CA ARG A 182 8.13 -22.75 7.32
C ARG A 182 8.90 -21.79 8.24
N SER A 183 9.60 -22.30 9.26
CA SER A 183 10.44 -21.47 10.15
C SER A 183 11.55 -20.75 9.39
N THR A 184 12.07 -21.37 8.33
CA THR A 184 13.07 -20.77 7.43
C THR A 184 12.50 -19.57 6.68
N TYR A 185 11.22 -19.61 6.34
CA TYR A 185 10.50 -18.56 5.61
C TYR A 185 9.78 -17.58 6.53
N TRP A 186 9.94 -17.68 7.85
CA TRP A 186 9.18 -16.88 8.81
C TRP A 186 9.23 -15.38 8.50
N CYS A 187 10.39 -14.86 8.13
CA CYS A 187 10.57 -13.45 7.84
C CYS A 187 9.80 -13.03 6.58
N ALA A 188 9.88 -13.81 5.50
CA ALA A 188 9.10 -13.53 4.29
C ALA A 188 7.60 -13.63 4.55
N ILE A 189 7.15 -14.63 5.32
CA ILE A 189 5.74 -14.76 5.73
C ILE A 189 5.30 -13.53 6.54
N PHE A 190 6.10 -13.11 7.53
CA PHE A 190 5.81 -11.95 8.36
C PHE A 190 5.71 -10.67 7.53
N LEU A 191 6.74 -10.36 6.72
CA LEU A 191 6.79 -9.15 5.90
C LEU A 191 5.64 -9.10 4.90
N THR A 192 5.40 -10.21 4.18
CA THR A 192 4.30 -10.32 3.21
C THR A 192 2.96 -10.09 3.90
N THR A 193 2.71 -10.77 5.02
CA THR A 193 1.46 -10.62 5.78
C THR A 193 1.30 -9.19 6.31
N PHE A 194 2.38 -8.60 6.84
CA PHE A 194 2.37 -7.23 7.34
C PHE A 194 2.03 -6.24 6.23
N ILE A 195 2.69 -6.33 5.08
CA ILE A 195 2.47 -5.44 3.93
C ILE A 195 1.04 -5.56 3.40
N LEU A 196 0.50 -6.78 3.29
CA LEU A 196 -0.89 -7.01 2.88
C LEU A 196 -1.88 -6.42 3.90
N LEU A 197 -1.70 -6.68 5.19
CA LEU A 197 -2.58 -6.12 6.23
C LEU A 197 -2.49 -4.59 6.27
N HIS A 198 -1.30 -4.02 6.12
CA HIS A 198 -1.11 -2.58 6.03
C HIS A 198 -1.83 -1.99 4.81
N SER A 199 -1.74 -2.69 3.68
CA SER A 199 -2.47 -2.34 2.46
C SER A 199 -4.00 -2.33 2.71
N LEU A 200 -4.52 -3.37 3.37
CA LEU A 200 -5.94 -3.44 3.73
C LEU A 200 -6.37 -2.33 4.70
N GLU A 201 -5.51 -1.87 5.61
CA GLU A 201 -5.80 -0.71 6.47
C GLU A 201 -6.02 0.56 5.64
N LYS A 202 -5.18 0.80 4.63
CA LYS A 202 -5.31 1.93 3.71
C LYS A 202 -6.56 1.83 2.85
N ASP A 203 -6.88 0.64 2.33
CA ASP A 203 -8.10 0.46 1.54
C ASP A 203 -9.36 0.64 2.40
N SER A 204 -9.38 0.07 3.62
CA SER A 204 -10.47 0.27 4.56
C SER A 204 -10.68 1.74 4.89
N TRP A 205 -9.59 2.52 5.09
CA TRP A 205 -9.70 3.96 5.28
C TRP A 205 -10.37 4.64 4.07
N ASN A 206 -9.95 4.27 2.86
CA ASN A 206 -10.53 4.82 1.63
C ASN A 206 -12.02 4.46 1.47
N MET A 207 -12.41 3.23 1.80
CA MET A 207 -13.82 2.82 1.80
C MET A 207 -14.65 3.61 2.82
N HIS A 208 -14.11 3.85 4.02
CA HIS A 208 -14.77 4.72 5.00
C HIS A 208 -14.85 6.17 4.53
N ALA A 209 -13.81 6.70 3.88
CA ALA A 209 -13.83 8.03 3.29
C ALA A 209 -14.92 8.14 2.21
N TRP A 210 -15.04 7.13 1.34
CA TRP A 210 -16.12 7.08 0.36
C TRP A 210 -17.51 6.99 0.98
N GLU A 211 -17.67 6.22 2.04
CA GLU A 211 -18.95 6.14 2.76
C GLU A 211 -19.32 7.48 3.40
N TYR A 212 -18.33 8.22 3.93
CA TYR A 212 -18.53 9.58 4.42
C TYR A 212 -18.94 10.54 3.28
N GLU A 213 -18.22 10.54 2.15
CA GLU A 213 -18.51 11.41 1.01
C GLU A 213 -19.87 11.11 0.36
N LYS A 214 -20.26 9.83 0.29
CA LYS A 214 -21.54 9.39 -0.26
C LYS A 214 -22.73 9.90 0.56
N ASN A 215 -22.58 9.98 1.88
CA ASN A 215 -23.68 10.27 2.81
C ASN A 215 -23.78 11.75 3.22
N ARG A 216 -22.78 12.58 2.90
CA ARG A 216 -22.79 14.02 3.26
C ARG A 216 -23.50 14.88 2.22
N GLU A 217 -24.04 16.03 2.67
CA GLU A 217 -24.57 17.05 1.77
C GLU A 217 -23.45 17.66 0.91
N GLY A 218 -23.72 17.82 -0.40
CA GLY A 218 -22.72 18.28 -1.38
C GLY A 218 -21.60 17.28 -1.68
N GLY A 219 -21.71 16.05 -1.17
CA GLY A 219 -20.76 14.96 -1.40
C GLY A 219 -20.86 14.35 -2.80
N THR A 220 -19.90 13.49 -3.13
CA THR A 220 -19.84 12.81 -4.43
C THR A 220 -20.52 11.44 -4.35
N ARG A 221 -21.39 11.14 -5.33
CA ARG A 221 -22.03 9.84 -5.43
C ARG A 221 -20.99 8.73 -5.66
N TRP A 222 -21.11 7.66 -4.88
CA TRP A 222 -20.33 6.45 -5.08
C TRP A 222 -20.56 5.87 -6.50
N PRO A 223 -19.49 5.63 -7.29
CA PRO A 223 -19.62 5.27 -8.70
C PRO A 223 -19.86 3.78 -8.95
N LEU A 224 -19.63 2.90 -7.96
CA LEU A 224 -19.75 1.45 -8.15
C LEU A 224 -21.12 0.92 -7.68
N ARG A 225 -21.43 -0.30 -8.12
CA ARG A 225 -22.71 -0.96 -7.78
C ARG A 225 -22.75 -1.49 -6.33
N ARG A 226 -21.65 -2.11 -5.91
CA ARG A 226 -21.48 -2.64 -4.55
C ARG A 226 -21.12 -1.50 -3.61
N ASP A 227 -21.66 -1.49 -2.40
CA ASP A 227 -21.54 -0.36 -1.49
C ASP A 227 -20.13 -0.28 -0.87
N PRO A 228 -19.58 0.91 -0.55
CA PRO A 228 -18.30 1.02 0.17
C PRO A 228 -18.29 0.17 1.45
N CYS A 229 -19.43 0.03 2.13
CA CYS A 229 -19.51 -0.75 3.35
C CYS A 229 -19.20 -2.25 3.15
N ASP A 230 -19.57 -2.79 2.01
CA ASP A 230 -19.34 -4.19 1.70
C ASP A 230 -17.86 -4.48 1.43
N TYR A 231 -17.11 -3.49 0.90
CA TYR A 231 -15.68 -3.61 0.63
C TYR A 231 -14.86 -3.58 1.93
N TYR A 232 -15.14 -2.65 2.86
CA TYR A 232 -14.44 -2.69 4.16
C TYR A 232 -14.76 -3.99 4.92
N GLY A 233 -15.98 -4.52 4.79
CA GLY A 233 -16.36 -5.81 5.38
C GLY A 233 -15.53 -6.98 4.81
N GLN A 234 -15.28 -6.97 3.51
CA GLN A 234 -14.39 -7.92 2.84
C GLN A 234 -12.94 -7.77 3.31
N ASN A 235 -12.42 -6.55 3.41
CA ASN A 235 -11.07 -6.29 3.89
C ASN A 235 -10.87 -6.83 5.31
N LYS A 236 -11.85 -6.62 6.19
CA LYS A 236 -11.84 -7.20 7.54
C LYS A 236 -11.77 -8.72 7.50
N HIS A 237 -12.57 -9.37 6.66
CA HIS A 237 -12.57 -10.83 6.55
C HIS A 237 -11.22 -11.39 6.07
N ILE A 238 -10.60 -10.75 5.07
CA ILE A 238 -9.27 -11.11 4.57
C ILE A 238 -8.24 -10.90 5.68
N ALA A 239 -8.28 -9.76 6.37
CA ALA A 239 -7.35 -9.44 7.45
C ALA A 239 -7.44 -10.42 8.63
N ASP A 240 -8.66 -10.78 9.03
CA ASP A 240 -8.91 -11.79 10.07
C ASP A 240 -8.32 -13.13 9.65
N THR A 241 -8.55 -13.56 8.40
CA THR A 241 -8.01 -14.82 7.85
C THR A 241 -6.48 -14.84 7.86
N LEU A 242 -5.84 -13.83 7.27
CA LEU A 242 -4.37 -13.71 7.22
C LEU A 242 -3.76 -13.73 8.63
N THR A 243 -4.36 -12.98 9.56
CA THR A 243 -3.93 -12.93 10.96
C THR A 243 -4.05 -14.30 11.63
N THR A 244 -5.17 -15.01 11.43
CA THR A 244 -5.39 -16.35 11.99
C THR A 244 -4.36 -17.35 11.46
N TYR A 245 -4.11 -17.39 10.16
CA TYR A 245 -3.09 -18.29 9.60
C TYR A 245 -1.71 -17.99 10.15
N PHE A 246 -1.31 -16.71 10.21
CA PHE A 246 -0.02 -16.33 10.80
C PHE A 246 0.06 -16.70 12.29
N ARG A 247 -0.96 -16.41 13.08
CA ARG A 247 -0.89 -16.64 14.53
C ARG A 247 -1.01 -18.10 14.92
N ILE A 248 -1.98 -18.81 14.35
CA ILE A 248 -2.33 -20.16 14.78
C ILE A 248 -1.48 -21.20 14.07
N VAL A 249 -1.30 -21.06 12.75
CA VAL A 249 -0.63 -22.09 11.95
C VAL A 249 0.89 -21.97 12.04
N THR A 250 1.43 -20.75 12.04
CA THR A 250 2.90 -20.56 12.10
C THR A 250 3.42 -20.21 13.49
N ASN A 251 2.54 -19.99 14.48
CA ASN A 251 2.90 -19.39 15.77
C ASN A 251 3.70 -18.07 15.58
N GLY A 252 3.39 -17.32 14.52
CA GLY A 252 4.27 -16.30 13.98
C GLY A 252 4.48 -15.07 14.86
N HIS A 253 3.60 -14.85 15.84
CA HIS A 253 3.70 -13.77 16.83
C HIS A 253 4.70 -14.09 17.96
N ALA A 254 4.97 -15.38 18.21
CA ALA A 254 5.79 -15.80 19.35
C ALA A 254 7.21 -15.20 19.36
N PRO A 255 7.90 -15.03 18.21
CA PRO A 255 9.17 -14.34 18.15
C PRO A 255 9.22 -12.95 18.80
N PHE A 256 8.11 -12.20 18.78
CA PHE A 256 8.03 -10.87 19.42
C PHE A 256 7.86 -10.92 20.95
N ALA A 257 7.44 -12.06 21.50
CA ALA A 257 7.27 -12.27 22.93
C ALA A 257 8.43 -13.07 23.57
N MET A 258 9.39 -13.54 22.77
CA MET A 258 10.48 -14.40 23.21
C MET A 258 11.69 -13.61 23.70
N ASP A 259 12.42 -14.22 24.64
CA ASP A 259 13.73 -13.78 25.09
C ASP A 259 14.82 -14.43 24.23
N TRP A 260 15.43 -13.67 23.32
CA TRP A 260 16.47 -14.15 22.39
C TRP A 260 17.84 -14.37 23.04
N ALA A 261 18.04 -13.93 24.28
CA ALA A 261 19.25 -14.26 25.04
C ALA A 261 19.32 -15.77 25.37
N LYS A 262 18.19 -16.48 25.30
CA LYS A 262 18.12 -17.93 25.53
C LYS A 262 18.51 -18.70 24.27
N SER A 263 19.55 -19.54 24.38
CA SER A 263 20.05 -20.39 23.29
C SER A 263 18.99 -21.33 22.69
N SER A 264 17.99 -21.75 23.49
CA SER A 264 16.87 -22.57 23.01
C SER A 264 15.99 -21.89 21.96
N ASN A 265 15.97 -20.55 21.93
CA ASN A 265 15.11 -19.78 21.06
C ASN A 265 15.77 -19.46 19.71
N GLN A 266 17.11 -19.50 19.63
CA GLN A 266 17.85 -19.11 18.43
C GLN A 266 17.53 -19.96 17.19
N GLY A 267 17.00 -21.19 17.36
CA GLY A 267 16.61 -22.06 16.25
C GLY A 267 15.23 -21.78 15.63
N LEU A 268 14.41 -20.92 16.24
CA LEU A 268 13.00 -20.73 15.86
C LEU A 268 12.80 -19.95 14.54
N LEU A 269 13.76 -19.11 14.17
CA LEU A 269 13.75 -18.32 12.93
C LEU A 269 14.65 -18.91 11.84
N GLY A 270 15.07 -20.17 12.01
CA GLY A 270 16.13 -20.76 11.21
C GLY A 270 17.46 -20.01 11.39
N LYS A 271 18.28 -19.99 10.33
CA LYS A 271 19.61 -19.33 10.32
C LYS A 271 19.57 -17.88 9.79
N SER A 272 18.38 -17.27 9.68
CA SER A 272 18.24 -15.94 9.08
C SER A 272 18.65 -14.84 10.06
N LEU A 273 19.87 -14.31 9.88
CA LEU A 273 20.39 -13.18 10.65
C LEU A 273 19.55 -11.91 10.45
N HIS A 274 19.00 -11.72 9.24
CA HIS A 274 18.11 -10.60 8.93
C HIS A 274 16.80 -10.66 9.72
N ALA A 275 16.21 -11.85 9.85
CA ALA A 275 14.98 -12.04 10.64
C ALA A 275 15.22 -11.73 12.13
N GLN A 276 16.34 -12.23 12.67
CA GLN A 276 16.74 -11.96 14.06
C GLN A 276 16.95 -10.46 14.29
N SER A 277 17.71 -9.80 13.42
CA SER A 277 17.99 -8.36 13.54
C SER A 277 16.71 -7.51 13.50
N LEU A 278 15.75 -7.84 12.62
CA LEU A 278 14.46 -7.15 12.56
C LEU A 278 13.68 -7.30 13.87
N ILE A 279 13.55 -8.54 14.37
CA ILE A 279 12.80 -8.81 15.60
C ILE A 279 13.47 -8.15 16.81
N GLU A 280 14.78 -8.29 16.96
CA GLU A 280 15.52 -7.66 18.06
C GLU A 280 15.36 -6.14 18.04
N GLY A 281 15.41 -5.52 16.85
CA GLY A 281 15.17 -4.09 16.68
C GLY A 281 13.78 -3.66 17.14
N ILE A 282 12.74 -4.40 16.72
CA ILE A 282 11.35 -4.12 17.12
C ILE A 282 11.16 -4.34 18.62
N GLN A 283 11.62 -5.47 19.17
CA GLN A 283 11.47 -5.78 20.59
C GLN A 283 12.22 -4.81 21.49
N LYS A 284 13.43 -4.40 21.10
CA LYS A 284 14.21 -3.41 21.85
C LYS A 284 13.45 -2.09 21.98
N ASP A 285 12.80 -1.63 20.92
CA ASP A 285 11.93 -0.45 21.00
C ASP A 285 10.73 -0.73 21.89
N LEU A 286 10.02 -1.85 21.71
CA LEU A 286 8.84 -2.19 22.53
C LEU A 286 9.13 -2.34 24.04
N GLN A 287 10.37 -2.64 24.43
CA GLN A 287 10.79 -2.70 25.83
C GLN A 287 11.11 -1.31 26.42
N ASP A 288 11.25 -0.27 25.60
CA ASP A 288 11.48 1.10 26.05
C ASP A 288 10.18 1.70 26.62
N PRO A 289 10.18 2.23 27.86
CA PRO A 289 9.02 2.97 28.40
C PRO A 289 8.57 4.16 27.55
N GLN A 290 9.45 4.72 26.71
CA GLN A 290 9.16 5.79 25.76
C GLN A 290 8.97 5.29 24.32
N SER A 291 8.76 3.98 24.15
CA SER A 291 8.57 3.31 22.86
C SER A 291 7.53 4.01 22.00
N ILE A 292 7.98 4.46 20.83
CA ILE A 292 7.08 5.01 19.82
C ILE A 292 6.23 3.88 19.22
N TYR A 293 6.80 2.69 19.06
CA TYR A 293 6.06 1.54 18.51
C TYR A 293 4.91 1.13 19.41
N THR A 294 5.12 1.11 20.73
CA THR A 294 4.07 0.83 21.72
C THR A 294 2.96 1.86 21.62
N ARG A 295 3.32 3.16 21.60
CA ARG A 295 2.34 4.23 21.47
C ARG A 295 1.50 4.10 20.19
N GLU A 296 2.12 3.73 19.08
CA GLU A 296 1.45 3.51 17.79
C GLU A 296 0.53 2.28 17.80
N LEU A 297 1.01 1.13 18.31
CA LEU A 297 0.26 -0.12 18.31
C LEU A 297 -0.97 -0.09 19.24
N TYR A 298 -0.91 0.66 20.34
CA TYR A 298 -2.01 0.83 21.28
C TYR A 298 -2.88 2.07 21.02
N ALA A 299 -2.53 2.89 20.03
CA ALA A 299 -3.37 4.03 19.66
C ALA A 299 -4.77 3.57 19.21
N PRO A 300 -5.84 4.34 19.49
CA PRO A 300 -7.16 4.08 18.95
C PRO A 300 -7.14 4.15 17.42
N ASN A 301 -7.62 3.08 16.77
CA ASN A 301 -7.68 2.98 15.31
C ASN A 301 -9.13 3.20 14.85
N GLU A 302 -9.58 4.44 14.90
CA GLU A 302 -10.92 4.87 14.46
C GLU A 302 -10.82 5.70 13.19
N PHE A 303 -11.82 5.59 12.32
CA PHE A 303 -11.84 6.35 11.08
C PHE A 303 -11.95 7.85 11.37
N ARG A 304 -11.03 8.63 10.77
CA ARG A 304 -11.05 10.09 10.73
C ARG A 304 -10.81 10.54 9.30
N ARG A 305 -11.76 11.29 8.74
CA ARG A 305 -11.71 11.74 7.34
C ARG A 305 -10.52 12.67 7.04
N ASP A 306 -10.08 13.43 8.03
CA ASP A 306 -8.95 14.37 7.92
C ASP A 306 -7.58 13.73 8.19
N ASP A 307 -7.54 12.44 8.53
CA ASP A 307 -6.32 11.75 8.90
C ASP A 307 -6.26 10.37 8.23
N VAL A 308 -5.52 10.29 7.12
CA VAL A 308 -5.29 9.06 6.34
C VAL A 308 -4.55 7.96 7.11
N GLU A 309 -3.98 8.30 8.26
CA GLU A 309 -3.25 7.38 9.14
C GLU A 309 -4.12 6.91 10.32
N SER A 310 -5.37 7.36 10.43
CA SER A 310 -6.21 7.07 11.59
C SER A 310 -6.54 5.59 11.78
N LEU A 311 -6.41 4.79 10.72
CA LEU A 311 -6.57 3.34 10.74
C LEU A 311 -5.24 2.56 10.66
N ASN A 312 -4.09 3.24 10.72
CA ASN A 312 -2.80 2.56 10.79
C ASN A 312 -2.81 1.59 11.97
N TYR A 313 -2.29 0.38 11.75
CA TYR A 313 -2.21 -0.67 12.76
C TYR A 313 -3.56 -1.28 13.20
N HIS A 314 -4.67 -0.96 12.55
CA HIS A 314 -5.97 -1.57 12.85
C HIS A 314 -5.96 -3.10 12.68
N TYR A 315 -5.21 -3.63 11.72
CA TYR A 315 -5.03 -5.07 11.47
C TYR A 315 -3.63 -5.55 11.85
N THR A 316 -2.58 -4.87 11.40
CA THR A 316 -1.18 -5.30 11.51
C THR A 316 -0.70 -5.47 12.95
N LYS A 317 -1.25 -4.71 13.92
CA LYS A 317 -0.86 -4.87 15.33
C LYS A 317 -1.07 -6.28 15.86
N ARG A 318 -2.01 -7.04 15.30
CA ARG A 318 -2.31 -8.42 15.70
C ARG A 318 -1.21 -9.41 15.32
N LEU A 319 -0.28 -9.04 14.42
CA LEU A 319 0.89 -9.85 14.09
C LEU A 319 1.98 -9.74 15.16
N ILE A 320 2.02 -8.62 15.88
CA ILE A 320 3.10 -8.24 16.80
C ILE A 320 2.65 -8.37 18.25
N LEU A 321 1.45 -7.89 18.57
CA LEU A 321 0.85 -8.01 19.89
C LEU A 321 0.23 -9.41 20.05
N GLY A 322 0.59 -10.07 21.16
CA GLY A 322 -0.01 -11.32 21.63
C GLY A 322 -1.43 -11.13 22.14
#